data_AF-A0A9P8Y2I4-F1
#
_entry.id   AF-A0A9P8Y2I4-F1
#
_cell.length_a   1.000
_cell.length_b   1.000
_cell.length_c   1.000
_cell.angle_alpha   90.00
_cell.angle_beta   90.00
_cell.angle_gamma   90.00
#
_symmetry.space_group_name_H-M   'P 1'
#
loop_
_entity.id
_entity.type
_entity.pdbx_description
1 polymer ?
#
loop_
_entity_poly.entity_id
_entity_poly.type
_entity_poly.pdbx_seq_one_letter_code
_entity_poly.pdbx_strand_id
1 'polypeptide(L)'
;MTLDLTTLDAHEQPSDELKKTWKSYSRTEHAALRHHPDIDDVRTSDEFLLKTHIPAEVLKASFKALQGESFDESQEVRDAPVYYHPILPGLLVLPSLIPPSIQKDLLERMIHRDLSNPVHQTNLHLHYELPYRHGGDATARSFFSYPPDDSTEFVPKDPSVHRPLSIKQVLLRKLTWVTLGGQYDWTNRLYPEHEVRPDFPTDIADFLHTLFPETDAQAAIVNFYTPSDTMMMHRDVSEKTDKGLVSLSIGCDAVFMIAPNDYSDLPDGQGAGPGNKPYLLLRLRSGDAIYMTKESRYAWHGVPKVLKDTCPDFLADWPAEGDRFQEWRGWMKNKRINLNVRQMQE
;
A
#
# COMPACT_ATOMS: atom_id res chain seq x y z
N MET A 1 21.31 11.47 13.84
CA MET A 1 21.03 12.89 13.60
C MET A 1 19.63 12.95 13.02
N THR A 2 18.73 13.76 13.57
CA THR A 2 17.42 14.00 12.95
C THR A 2 17.64 14.70 11.61
N LEU A 3 17.30 14.02 10.51
CA LEU A 3 17.34 14.58 9.16
C LEU A 3 16.40 15.79 9.10
N ASP A 4 16.90 16.91 8.58
CA ASP A 4 16.07 18.09 8.33
C ASP A 4 15.25 17.86 7.05
N LEU A 5 13.93 17.78 7.20
CA LEU A 5 12.96 17.59 6.11
C LEU A 5 13.19 18.58 4.95
N THR A 6 13.63 19.81 5.25
CA THR A 6 13.83 20.85 4.22
C THR A 6 15.04 20.59 3.32
N THR A 7 15.90 19.65 3.69
CA THR A 7 17.12 19.30 2.94
C THR A 7 16.93 18.12 1.99
N LEU A 8 15.78 17.43 2.06
CA LEU A 8 15.50 16.27 1.21
C LEU A 8 14.73 16.69 -0.05
N ASP A 9 15.23 16.26 -1.21
CA ASP A 9 14.59 16.53 -2.50
C ASP A 9 13.72 15.35 -2.95
N ALA A 10 12.43 15.63 -3.22
CA ALA A 10 11.49 14.66 -3.78
C ALA A 10 11.83 14.23 -5.22
N HIS A 11 12.71 14.96 -5.91
CA HIS A 11 13.23 14.65 -7.24
C HIS A 11 14.52 13.83 -7.22
N GLU A 12 15.18 13.74 -6.07
CA GLU A 12 16.44 13.00 -5.92
C GLU A 12 16.27 11.56 -6.41
N GLN A 13 17.28 11.08 -7.11
CA GLN A 13 17.30 9.73 -7.66
C GLN A 13 18.19 8.84 -6.80
N PRO A 14 17.84 7.55 -6.62
CA PRO A 14 18.71 6.62 -5.92
C PRO A 14 20.05 6.47 -6.65
N SER A 15 21.09 6.06 -5.93
CA SER A 15 22.39 5.78 -6.55
C SER A 15 22.28 4.73 -7.65
N ASP A 16 23.20 4.77 -8.62
CA ASP A 16 23.19 3.81 -9.73
C ASP A 16 23.41 2.37 -9.27
N GLU A 17 24.16 2.19 -8.18
CA GLU A 17 24.34 0.90 -7.54
C GLU A 17 23.02 0.40 -6.94
N LEU A 18 22.32 1.22 -6.16
CA LEU A 18 21.03 0.84 -5.56
C LEU A 18 19.99 0.52 -6.64
N LYS A 19 19.96 1.31 -7.74
CA LYS A 19 19.14 1.00 -8.92
C LYS A 19 19.52 -0.33 -9.56
N LYS A 20 20.82 -0.64 -9.67
CA LYS A 20 21.31 -1.89 -10.25
C LYS A 20 20.92 -3.09 -9.39
N THR A 21 21.07 -2.99 -8.08
CA THR A 21 20.65 -4.01 -7.11
C THR A 21 19.14 -4.23 -7.18
N TRP A 22 18.33 -3.18 -7.13
CA TRP A 22 16.88 -3.31 -7.31
C TRP A 22 16.50 -3.97 -8.65
N LYS A 23 17.19 -3.59 -9.74
CA LYS A 23 16.97 -4.16 -11.09
C LYS A 23 17.33 -5.63 -11.19
N SER A 24 18.25 -6.15 -10.38
CA SER A 24 18.58 -7.58 -10.39
C SER A 24 17.34 -8.37 -9.92
N TYR A 25 16.72 -7.99 -8.80
CA TYR A 25 15.52 -8.65 -8.29
C TYR A 25 14.29 -8.46 -9.16
N SER A 26 14.08 -7.28 -9.73
CA SER A 26 12.93 -7.04 -10.60
C SER A 26 13.01 -7.80 -11.93
N ARG A 27 14.23 -8.20 -12.35
CA ARG A 27 14.44 -9.06 -13.53
C ARG A 27 14.51 -10.55 -13.20
N THR A 28 14.71 -10.93 -11.94
CA THR A 28 14.66 -12.33 -11.52
C THR A 28 13.29 -12.94 -11.81
N GLU A 29 13.30 -14.17 -12.34
CA GLU A 29 12.08 -14.93 -12.61
C GLU A 29 11.29 -15.21 -11.32
N HIS A 30 9.96 -15.19 -11.40
CA HIS A 30 9.10 -15.32 -10.21
C HIS A 30 9.38 -16.59 -9.40
N ALA A 31 9.64 -17.73 -10.07
CA ALA A 31 9.90 -19.00 -9.40
C ALA A 31 11.22 -18.98 -8.62
N ALA A 32 12.25 -18.35 -9.19
CA ALA A 32 13.55 -18.20 -8.53
C ALA A 32 13.46 -17.19 -7.37
N LEU A 33 12.73 -16.09 -7.56
CA LEU A 33 12.61 -15.06 -6.54
C LEU A 33 11.83 -15.55 -5.32
N ARG A 34 10.84 -16.44 -5.47
CA ARG A 34 9.98 -16.93 -4.37
C ARG A 34 10.74 -17.54 -3.18
N HIS A 35 11.92 -18.10 -3.45
CA HIS A 35 12.78 -18.74 -2.45
C HIS A 35 14.21 -18.18 -2.49
N HIS A 36 14.37 -16.93 -2.95
CA HIS A 36 15.67 -16.31 -3.05
C HIS A 36 16.31 -16.16 -1.67
N PRO A 37 17.60 -16.51 -1.48
CA PRO A 37 18.25 -16.48 -0.17
C PRO A 37 18.32 -15.08 0.45
N ASP A 38 18.37 -14.04 -0.39
CA ASP A 38 18.40 -12.65 0.09
C ASP A 38 17.05 -12.16 0.64
N ILE A 39 15.95 -12.90 0.48
CA ILE A 39 14.65 -12.48 1.00
C ILE A 39 14.64 -12.58 2.52
N ASP A 40 14.38 -11.45 3.14
CA ASP A 40 14.21 -11.30 4.57
C ASP A 40 12.75 -11.58 4.94
N ASP A 41 12.53 -12.63 5.72
CA ASP A 41 11.21 -12.98 6.25
C ASP A 41 11.21 -12.86 7.77
N VAL A 42 10.51 -11.85 8.27
CA VAL A 42 10.34 -11.56 9.71
C VAL A 42 9.85 -12.76 10.52
N ARG A 43 9.17 -13.72 9.88
CA ARG A 43 8.62 -14.90 10.55
C ARG A 43 9.65 -16.01 10.75
N THR A 44 10.77 -15.99 10.03
CA THR A 44 11.76 -17.08 10.05
C THR A 44 13.19 -16.59 10.28
N SER A 45 13.47 -15.31 10.03
CA SER A 45 14.79 -14.71 10.25
C SER A 45 14.98 -14.36 11.73
N ASP A 46 16.14 -14.70 12.27
CA ASP A 46 16.60 -14.33 13.61
C ASP A 46 17.21 -12.92 13.68
N GLU A 47 17.40 -12.26 12.53
CA GLU A 47 17.91 -10.89 12.45
C GLU A 47 16.84 -9.84 12.82
N PHE A 48 15.56 -10.21 12.81
CA PHE A 48 14.46 -9.36 13.28
C PHE A 48 14.25 -9.52 14.79
N LEU A 49 14.33 -8.39 15.49
CA LEU A 49 14.21 -8.35 16.94
C LEU A 49 12.80 -7.93 17.33
N LEU A 50 12.21 -8.65 18.28
CA LEU A 50 10.92 -8.30 18.86
C LEU A 50 11.05 -6.96 19.62
N LYS A 51 10.27 -5.96 19.20
CA LYS A 51 10.19 -4.63 19.81
C LYS A 51 9.22 -4.63 20.99
N THR A 52 8.00 -5.08 20.73
CA THR A 52 6.84 -5.03 21.63
C THR A 52 5.71 -5.88 21.04
N HIS A 53 4.56 -5.91 21.71
CA HIS A 53 3.30 -6.35 21.13
C HIS A 53 2.29 -5.18 21.09
N ILE A 54 1.40 -5.18 20.10
CA ILE A 54 0.16 -4.42 20.15
C ILE A 54 -0.85 -5.29 20.93
N PRO A 55 -1.40 -4.79 22.05
CA PRO A 55 -2.32 -5.57 22.86
C PRO A 55 -3.62 -5.93 22.11
N ALA A 56 -4.18 -7.10 22.41
CA ALA A 56 -5.42 -7.60 21.83
C ALA A 56 -6.59 -6.62 21.97
N GLU A 57 -6.70 -5.89 23.09
CA GLU A 57 -7.75 -4.90 23.33
C GLU A 57 -7.63 -3.70 22.38
N VAL A 58 -6.42 -3.28 22.04
CA VAL A 58 -6.16 -2.20 21.07
C VAL A 58 -6.55 -2.68 19.66
N LEU A 59 -6.17 -3.91 19.31
CA LEU A 59 -6.56 -4.52 18.04
C LEU A 59 -8.09 -4.64 17.92
N LYS A 60 -8.77 -5.12 18.96
CA LYS A 60 -10.25 -5.20 19.00
C LYS A 60 -10.89 -3.82 18.83
N ALA A 61 -10.40 -2.82 19.56
CA ALA A 61 -10.91 -1.45 19.45
C ALA A 61 -10.74 -0.91 18.01
N SER A 62 -9.58 -1.13 17.39
CA SER A 62 -9.30 -0.73 16.01
C SER A 62 -10.25 -1.42 15.02
N PHE A 63 -10.38 -2.75 15.11
CA PHE A 63 -11.24 -3.54 14.23
C PHE A 63 -12.71 -3.14 14.37
N LYS A 64 -13.15 -2.84 15.59
CA LYS A 64 -14.49 -2.32 15.88
C LYS A 64 -14.69 -0.91 15.32
N ALA A 65 -13.68 -0.04 15.38
CA ALA A 65 -13.76 1.29 14.76
C ALA A 65 -13.98 1.20 13.24
N LEU A 66 -13.39 0.20 12.58
CA LEU A 66 -13.66 -0.07 11.18
C LEU A 66 -15.07 -0.63 10.98
N GLN A 67 -15.40 -1.76 11.61
CA GLN A 67 -16.61 -2.55 11.34
C GLN A 67 -17.90 -1.96 11.93
N GLY A 68 -17.80 -1.06 12.92
CA GLY A 68 -18.94 -0.47 13.61
C GLY A 68 -19.83 -1.54 14.25
N GLU A 69 -21.13 -1.47 13.99
CA GLU A 69 -22.13 -2.41 14.52
C GLU A 69 -21.98 -3.84 13.99
N SER A 70 -21.22 -4.04 12.90
CA SER A 70 -20.98 -5.38 12.33
C SER A 70 -19.82 -6.12 13.00
N PHE A 71 -19.15 -5.51 13.99
CA PHE A 71 -18.05 -6.13 14.71
C PHE A 71 -18.54 -7.30 15.58
N ASP A 72 -17.93 -8.47 15.42
CA ASP A 72 -18.19 -9.64 16.25
C ASP A 72 -17.39 -9.56 17.58
N GLU A 73 -18.06 -9.17 18.66
CA GLU A 73 -17.47 -9.09 20.00
C GLU A 73 -16.91 -10.43 20.51
N SER A 74 -17.39 -11.56 19.96
CA SER A 74 -16.90 -12.89 20.30
C SER A 74 -15.62 -13.28 19.56
N GLN A 75 -15.18 -12.49 18.58
CA GLN A 75 -13.98 -12.75 17.80
C GLN A 75 -12.74 -12.85 18.73
N GLU A 76 -12.03 -13.96 18.60
CA GLU A 76 -10.74 -14.12 19.27
C GLU A 76 -9.70 -13.22 18.59
N VAL A 77 -9.08 -12.35 19.38
CA VAL A 77 -8.00 -11.47 18.94
C VAL A 77 -6.87 -11.64 19.96
N ARG A 78 -5.65 -11.77 19.45
CA ARG A 78 -4.45 -11.98 20.25
C ARG A 78 -3.49 -10.83 20.01
N ASP A 79 -2.61 -10.60 20.98
CA ASP A 79 -1.52 -9.65 20.88
C ASP A 79 -0.72 -9.87 19.59
N ALA A 80 -0.48 -8.78 18.85
CA ALA A 80 0.27 -8.83 17.60
C ALA A 80 1.72 -8.40 17.84
N PRO A 81 2.73 -9.21 17.47
CA PRO A 81 4.12 -8.85 17.65
C PRO A 81 4.54 -7.73 16.70
N VAL A 82 5.39 -6.84 17.19
CA VAL A 82 6.02 -5.77 16.41
C VAL A 82 7.52 -6.04 16.39
N TYR A 83 8.09 -6.18 15.19
CA TYR A 83 9.52 -6.43 15.01
C TYR A 83 10.23 -5.19 14.45
N TYR A 84 11.54 -5.13 14.63
CA TYR A 84 12.41 -4.18 13.97
C TYR A 84 13.70 -4.86 13.52
N HIS A 85 14.41 -4.24 12.60
CA HIS A 85 15.74 -4.69 12.18
C HIS A 85 16.78 -3.59 12.46
N PRO A 86 17.94 -3.89 13.08
CA PRO A 86 18.92 -2.85 13.46
C PRO A 86 19.47 -2.01 12.32
N ILE A 87 19.52 -2.54 11.09
CA ILE A 87 19.98 -1.81 9.89
C ILE A 87 19.15 -0.54 9.61
N LEU A 88 17.87 -0.54 9.97
CA LEU A 88 16.93 0.54 9.65
C LEU A 88 16.18 0.95 10.92
N PRO A 89 16.82 1.78 11.77
CA PRO A 89 16.14 2.34 12.92
C PRO A 89 14.83 3.02 12.53
N GLY A 90 13.77 2.75 13.30
CA GLY A 90 12.43 3.26 13.06
C GLY A 90 11.57 2.44 12.09
N LEU A 91 12.13 1.42 11.41
CA LEU A 91 11.32 0.47 10.64
C LEU A 91 10.68 -0.54 11.58
N LEU A 92 9.36 -0.56 11.62
CA LEU A 92 8.58 -1.55 12.35
C LEU A 92 7.84 -2.46 11.36
N VAL A 93 7.94 -3.78 11.58
CA VAL A 93 7.30 -4.81 10.75
C VAL A 93 6.32 -5.59 11.62
N LEU A 94 5.05 -5.63 11.20
CA LEU A 94 3.94 -6.22 11.93
C LEU A 94 3.33 -7.35 11.08
N PRO A 95 3.82 -8.60 11.23
CA PRO A 95 3.35 -9.71 10.41
C PRO A 95 1.91 -10.10 10.78
N SER A 96 1.06 -10.29 9.77
CA SER A 96 -0.32 -10.76 9.93
C SER A 96 -1.16 -9.90 10.89
N LEU A 97 -0.87 -8.59 10.94
CA LEU A 97 -1.58 -7.64 11.78
C LEU A 97 -3.08 -7.56 11.44
N ILE A 98 -3.41 -7.57 10.15
CA ILE A 98 -4.79 -7.41 9.68
C ILE A 98 -5.41 -8.78 9.41
N PRO A 99 -6.43 -9.21 10.17
CA PRO A 99 -7.07 -10.51 9.97
C PRO A 99 -7.97 -10.53 8.70
N PRO A 100 -8.33 -11.72 8.21
CA PRO A 100 -9.10 -11.89 6.96
C PRO A 100 -10.36 -11.03 6.81
N SER A 101 -11.20 -10.95 7.86
CA SER A 101 -12.42 -10.13 7.85
C SER A 101 -12.11 -8.66 7.63
N ILE A 102 -11.17 -8.13 8.40
CA ILE A 102 -10.75 -6.72 8.34
C ILE A 102 -10.08 -6.39 6.99
N GLN A 103 -9.37 -7.33 6.37
CA GLN A 103 -8.86 -7.14 5.01
C GLN A 103 -9.99 -6.93 4.00
N LYS A 104 -11.06 -7.73 4.06
CA LYS A 104 -12.23 -7.55 3.18
C LYS A 104 -12.95 -6.24 3.46
N ASP A 105 -13.12 -5.89 4.72
CA ASP A 105 -13.70 -4.61 5.15
C ASP A 105 -12.95 -3.39 4.61
N LEU A 106 -11.62 -3.43 4.62
CA LEU A 106 -10.79 -2.39 4.01
C LEU A 106 -10.99 -2.35 2.50
N LEU A 107 -11.04 -3.50 1.81
CA LEU A 107 -11.30 -3.55 0.36
C LEU A 107 -12.68 -2.99 0.00
N GLU A 108 -13.72 -3.34 0.76
CA GLU A 108 -15.08 -2.81 0.57
C GLU A 108 -15.10 -1.28 0.64
N ARG A 109 -14.44 -0.69 1.64
CA ARG A 109 -14.34 0.76 1.80
C ARG A 109 -13.52 1.39 0.69
N MET A 110 -12.26 0.96 0.52
CA MET A 110 -11.34 1.59 -0.42
C MET A 110 -11.75 1.42 -1.89
N ILE A 111 -12.29 0.26 -2.27
CA ILE A 111 -12.49 -0.11 -3.68
C ILE A 111 -13.96 -0.01 -4.11
N HIS A 112 -14.92 -0.31 -3.24
CA HIS A 112 -16.34 -0.16 -3.61
C HIS A 112 -16.85 1.24 -3.25
N ARG A 113 -16.61 1.74 -2.04
CA ARG A 113 -17.09 3.06 -1.60
C ARG A 113 -16.22 4.20 -2.13
N ASP A 114 -14.92 4.18 -1.82
CA ASP A 114 -14.05 5.36 -1.96
C ASP A 114 -13.53 5.54 -3.39
N LEU A 115 -13.09 4.47 -4.06
CA LEU A 115 -12.73 4.52 -5.48
C LEU A 115 -13.87 5.03 -6.37
N SER A 116 -15.13 4.78 -5.98
CA SER A 116 -16.32 5.22 -6.72
C SER A 116 -16.79 6.63 -6.34
N ASN A 117 -16.03 7.33 -5.49
CA ASN A 117 -16.33 8.70 -5.08
C ASN A 117 -15.46 9.68 -5.90
N PRO A 118 -16.05 10.55 -6.74
CA PRO A 118 -15.30 11.42 -7.65
C PRO A 118 -14.39 12.46 -6.96
N VAL A 119 -14.54 12.67 -5.65
CA VAL A 119 -13.63 13.55 -4.88
C VAL A 119 -12.22 12.97 -4.76
N HIS A 120 -12.08 11.64 -4.85
CA HIS A 120 -10.81 10.93 -4.80
C HIS A 120 -10.24 10.77 -6.22
N GLN A 121 -9.00 11.20 -6.43
CA GLN A 121 -8.34 11.11 -7.73
C GLN A 121 -7.77 9.72 -7.97
N THR A 122 -7.69 9.33 -9.24
CA THR A 122 -7.03 8.10 -9.71
C THR A 122 -6.04 8.45 -10.81
N ASN A 123 -5.22 7.48 -11.20
CA ASN A 123 -4.31 7.62 -12.34
C ASN A 123 -5.00 7.89 -13.69
N LEU A 124 -6.33 7.73 -13.76
CA LEU A 124 -7.12 7.88 -14.98
C LEU A 124 -7.67 9.31 -15.13
N HIS A 125 -7.91 10.02 -14.03
CA HIS A 125 -8.55 11.34 -14.04
C HIS A 125 -7.78 12.39 -14.84
N LEU A 126 -6.46 12.24 -15.02
CA LEU A 126 -5.69 13.17 -15.83
C LEU A 126 -6.16 13.16 -17.29
N HIS A 127 -6.46 11.98 -17.84
CA HIS A 127 -6.66 11.78 -19.27
C HIS A 127 -8.07 11.31 -19.66
N TYR A 128 -8.89 10.87 -18.70
CA TYR A 128 -10.20 10.28 -18.96
C TYR A 128 -11.28 10.94 -18.10
N GLU A 129 -12.49 10.95 -18.64
CA GLU A 129 -13.74 11.08 -17.88
C GLU A 129 -14.17 9.69 -17.41
N LEU A 130 -14.45 9.56 -16.12
CA LEU A 130 -14.75 8.26 -15.50
C LEU A 130 -16.27 8.04 -15.43
N PRO A 131 -16.75 6.83 -15.74
CA PRO A 131 -18.18 6.51 -15.75
C PRO A 131 -18.69 6.22 -14.33
N TYR A 132 -18.78 7.25 -13.49
CA TYR A 132 -19.31 7.08 -12.14
C TYR A 132 -20.77 6.68 -12.15
N ARG A 133 -21.13 5.70 -11.30
CA ARG A 133 -22.51 5.25 -11.11
C ARG A 133 -23.21 6.07 -10.05
N HIS A 134 -24.51 6.28 -10.24
CA HIS A 134 -25.39 6.77 -9.20
C HIS A 134 -26.11 5.60 -8.52
N GLY A 135 -26.27 5.66 -7.20
CA GLY A 135 -26.89 4.61 -6.41
C GLY A 135 -27.08 5.03 -4.96
N GLY A 136 -28.02 4.37 -4.27
CA GLY A 136 -28.33 4.68 -2.86
C GLY A 136 -27.28 4.19 -1.86
N ASP A 137 -26.40 3.27 -2.27
CA ASP A 137 -25.34 2.69 -1.42
C ASP A 137 -24.00 2.53 -2.17
N ALA A 138 -22.96 2.09 -1.45
CA ALA A 138 -21.63 1.86 -2.02
C ALA A 138 -21.59 0.73 -3.06
N THR A 139 -22.36 -0.33 -2.86
CA THR A 139 -22.43 -1.47 -3.79
C THR A 139 -22.93 -1.02 -5.15
N ALA A 140 -24.08 -0.34 -5.20
CA ALA A 140 -24.67 0.18 -6.41
C ALA A 140 -23.76 1.20 -7.12
N ARG A 141 -22.99 2.00 -6.37
CA ARG A 141 -22.04 2.96 -6.95
C ARG A 141 -20.74 2.32 -7.44
N SER A 142 -20.42 1.11 -6.98
CA SER A 142 -19.15 0.47 -7.32
C SER A 142 -18.96 0.29 -8.83
N PHE A 143 -17.75 0.56 -9.31
CA PHE A 143 -17.30 0.17 -10.65
C PHE A 143 -17.46 -1.33 -10.93
N PHE A 144 -17.43 -2.19 -9.91
CA PHE A 144 -17.64 -3.63 -10.06
C PHE A 144 -19.11 -4.01 -10.31
N SER A 145 -20.05 -3.06 -10.16
CA SER A 145 -21.44 -3.27 -10.56
C SER A 145 -21.66 -3.20 -12.07
N TYR A 146 -20.67 -2.75 -12.85
CA TYR A 146 -20.68 -2.97 -14.29
C TYR A 146 -20.21 -4.40 -14.58
N PRO A 147 -20.93 -5.17 -15.41
CA PRO A 147 -20.42 -6.41 -16.00
C PRO A 147 -19.07 -6.18 -16.71
N PRO A 148 -18.15 -7.16 -16.74
CA PRO A 148 -16.88 -7.01 -17.45
C PRO A 148 -17.03 -6.66 -18.93
N ASP A 149 -18.07 -7.18 -19.58
CA ASP A 149 -18.32 -6.97 -21.01
C ASP A 149 -19.37 -5.87 -21.26
N ASP A 150 -19.66 -5.03 -20.26
CA ASP A 150 -20.52 -3.85 -20.40
C ASP A 150 -19.94 -2.84 -21.41
N SER A 151 -20.82 -2.13 -22.12
CA SER A 151 -20.43 -1.12 -23.11
C SER A 151 -19.96 0.20 -22.50
N THR A 152 -19.95 0.33 -21.17
CA THR A 152 -19.50 1.52 -20.47
C THR A 152 -18.01 1.77 -20.68
N GLU A 153 -17.68 3.01 -21.04
CA GLU A 153 -16.31 3.43 -21.36
C GLU A 153 -15.81 4.54 -20.44
N PHE A 154 -14.50 4.55 -20.23
CA PHE A 154 -13.73 5.68 -19.76
C PHE A 154 -13.39 6.51 -20.99
N VAL A 155 -14.04 7.66 -21.12
CA VAL A 155 -13.96 8.49 -22.33
C VAL A 155 -12.70 9.35 -22.27
N PRO A 156 -11.82 9.33 -23.29
CA PRO A 156 -10.61 10.13 -23.27
C PRO A 156 -10.97 11.61 -23.42
N LYS A 157 -10.37 12.46 -22.60
CA LYS A 157 -10.53 13.93 -22.70
C LYS A 157 -9.96 14.48 -24.01
N ASP A 158 -8.93 13.81 -24.53
CA ASP A 158 -8.38 14.04 -25.86
C ASP A 158 -8.35 12.72 -26.66
N PRO A 159 -9.37 12.47 -27.50
CA PRO A 159 -9.45 11.28 -28.34
C PRO A 159 -8.35 11.15 -29.40
N SER A 160 -7.59 12.22 -29.68
CA SER A 160 -6.46 12.16 -30.61
C SER A 160 -5.20 11.54 -30.00
N VAL A 161 -5.09 11.59 -28.67
CA VAL A 161 -3.95 11.05 -27.90
C VAL A 161 -4.28 9.69 -27.28
N HIS A 162 -5.50 9.53 -26.77
CA HIS A 162 -5.93 8.34 -26.04
C HIS A 162 -7.17 7.71 -26.67
N ARG A 163 -7.26 6.37 -26.59
CA ARG A 163 -8.45 5.62 -27.00
C ARG A 163 -9.35 5.37 -25.79
N PRO A 164 -10.68 5.24 -25.97
CA PRO A 164 -11.57 4.78 -24.91
C PRO A 164 -11.10 3.48 -24.26
N LEU A 165 -11.32 3.35 -22.96
CA LEU A 165 -11.02 2.14 -22.20
C LEU A 165 -12.32 1.53 -21.66
N SER A 166 -12.47 0.21 -21.76
CA SER A 166 -13.61 -0.48 -21.13
C SER A 166 -13.39 -0.67 -19.62
N ILE A 167 -14.48 -0.90 -18.87
CA ILE A 167 -14.41 -1.20 -17.44
C ILE A 167 -13.47 -2.38 -17.12
N LYS A 168 -13.50 -3.43 -17.93
CA LYS A 168 -12.63 -4.61 -17.82
C LYS A 168 -11.16 -4.29 -18.03
N GLN A 169 -10.83 -3.47 -19.02
CA GLN A 169 -9.44 -3.03 -19.20
C GLN A 169 -8.95 -2.24 -18.00
N VAL A 170 -9.80 -1.36 -17.46
CA VAL A 170 -9.48 -0.54 -16.30
C VAL A 170 -9.25 -1.38 -15.05
N LEU A 171 -10.26 -2.13 -14.62
CA LEU A 171 -10.19 -2.88 -13.36
C LEU A 171 -9.14 -4.02 -13.43
N LEU A 172 -8.91 -4.63 -14.60
CA LEU A 172 -7.91 -5.70 -14.70
C LEU A 172 -6.48 -5.18 -14.78
N ARG A 173 -6.23 -4.02 -15.40
CA ARG A 173 -4.85 -3.60 -15.73
C ARG A 173 -4.54 -2.11 -15.64
N LYS A 174 -5.46 -1.21 -15.98
CA LYS A 174 -5.13 0.23 -16.14
C LYS A 174 -5.29 1.06 -14.87
N LEU A 175 -6.08 0.61 -13.90
CA LEU A 175 -6.13 1.25 -12.58
C LEU A 175 -4.86 0.88 -11.79
N THR A 176 -4.10 1.89 -11.38
CA THR A 176 -2.83 1.71 -10.65
C THR A 176 -2.83 2.38 -9.29
N TRP A 177 -3.59 3.46 -9.09
CA TRP A 177 -3.77 4.08 -7.77
C TRP A 177 -5.06 4.87 -7.64
N VAL A 178 -5.52 5.05 -6.39
CA VAL A 178 -6.50 6.06 -5.96
C VAL A 178 -5.98 6.78 -4.71
N THR A 179 -6.27 8.07 -4.56
CA THR A 179 -5.88 8.90 -3.40
C THR A 179 -7.06 9.16 -2.47
N LEU A 180 -6.89 8.92 -1.17
CA LEU A 180 -7.87 9.21 -0.12
C LEU A 180 -7.44 10.41 0.71
N GLY A 181 -8.37 11.28 1.11
CA GLY A 181 -8.05 12.52 1.83
C GLY A 181 -7.25 13.51 0.97
N GLY A 182 -6.06 13.89 1.44
CA GLY A 182 -5.12 14.73 0.69
C GLY A 182 -4.76 14.17 -0.69
N GLN A 183 -4.80 15.03 -1.71
CA GLN A 183 -4.59 14.65 -3.10
C GLN A 183 -3.15 14.96 -3.52
N TYR A 184 -2.36 13.93 -3.85
CA TYR A 184 -0.97 14.10 -4.24
C TYR A 184 -0.84 14.59 -5.69
N ASP A 185 -0.07 15.64 -5.92
CA ASP A 185 0.26 16.11 -7.26
C ASP A 185 1.53 15.42 -7.76
N TRP A 186 1.36 14.43 -8.63
CA TRP A 186 2.46 13.66 -9.23
C TRP A 186 3.38 14.49 -10.13
N THR A 187 2.88 15.60 -10.69
CA THR A 187 3.67 16.46 -11.59
C THR A 187 4.64 17.31 -10.78
N ASN A 188 4.14 17.94 -9.71
CA ASN A 188 4.92 18.83 -8.86
C ASN A 188 5.53 18.15 -7.63
N ARG A 189 5.22 16.86 -7.42
CA ARG A 189 5.67 16.02 -6.30
C ARG A 189 5.43 16.64 -4.92
N LEU A 190 4.24 17.19 -4.73
CA LEU A 190 3.84 17.87 -3.51
C LEU A 190 2.38 17.61 -3.17
N TYR A 191 2.00 17.90 -1.93
CA TYR A 191 0.61 18.05 -1.55
C TYR A 191 0.21 19.53 -1.71
N PRO A 192 -0.72 19.85 -2.63
CA PRO A 192 -1.11 21.22 -2.85
C PRO A 192 -1.79 21.86 -1.63
N GLU A 193 -1.49 23.13 -1.40
CA GLU A 193 -2.23 23.98 -0.47
C GLU A 193 -3.54 24.43 -1.14
N HIS A 194 -4.56 23.59 -1.13
CA HIS A 194 -5.90 23.96 -1.58
C HIS A 194 -6.80 24.30 -0.39
N GLU A 195 -7.67 25.30 -0.55
CA GLU A 195 -8.67 25.67 0.47
C GLU A 195 -9.67 24.54 0.74
N VAL A 196 -9.95 23.69 -0.25
CA VAL A 196 -10.86 22.54 -0.12
C VAL A 196 -10.08 21.26 -0.41
N ARG A 197 -9.91 20.44 0.62
CA ARG A 197 -9.33 19.09 0.53
C ARG A 197 -10.44 18.07 0.77
N PRO A 198 -10.50 16.96 0.02
CA PRO A 198 -11.39 15.86 0.38
C PRO A 198 -11.04 15.39 1.80
N ASP A 199 -12.07 15.14 2.61
CA ASP A 199 -11.86 14.54 3.93
C ASP A 199 -11.30 13.12 3.77
N PHE A 200 -10.42 12.75 4.69
CA PHE A 200 -9.98 11.36 4.79
C PHE A 200 -11.16 10.51 5.32
N PRO A 201 -11.45 9.32 4.75
CA PRO A 201 -12.56 8.50 5.22
C PRO A 201 -12.44 8.15 6.71
N THR A 202 -13.40 8.60 7.51
CA THR A 202 -13.29 8.60 8.98
C THR A 202 -13.17 7.21 9.58
N ASP A 203 -13.88 6.23 9.04
CA ASP A 203 -13.83 4.85 9.53
C ASP A 203 -12.45 4.20 9.31
N ILE A 204 -11.77 4.51 8.20
CA ILE A 204 -10.39 4.10 7.97
C ILE A 204 -9.44 4.91 8.88
N ALA A 205 -9.68 6.22 9.07
CA ALA A 205 -8.87 7.05 9.96
C ALA A 205 -8.92 6.54 11.41
N ASP A 206 -10.10 6.27 11.97
CA ASP A 206 -10.29 5.82 13.35
C ASP A 206 -9.65 4.43 13.57
N PHE A 207 -9.82 3.53 12.59
CA PHE A 207 -9.15 2.23 12.56
C PHE A 207 -7.62 2.39 12.63
N LEU A 208 -7.04 3.28 11.82
CA LEU A 208 -5.59 3.51 11.76
C LEU A 208 -5.07 4.24 12.99
N HIS A 209 -5.76 5.27 13.46
CA HIS A 209 -5.36 6.05 14.65
C HIS A 209 -5.26 5.17 15.89
N THR A 210 -6.14 4.16 16.00
CA THR A 210 -6.07 3.20 17.10
C THR A 210 -4.81 2.31 17.03
N LEU A 211 -4.33 1.95 15.83
CA LEU A 211 -3.14 1.11 15.64
C LEU A 211 -1.82 1.90 15.64
N PHE A 212 -1.86 3.11 15.10
CA PHE A 212 -0.71 3.97 14.84
C PHE A 212 -1.00 5.40 15.32
N PRO A 213 -1.17 5.61 16.64
CA PRO A 213 -1.67 6.87 17.21
C PRO A 213 -0.73 8.07 16.99
N GLU A 214 0.51 7.83 16.60
CA GLU A 214 1.51 8.87 16.30
C GLU A 214 1.40 9.43 14.87
N THR A 215 0.48 8.92 14.05
CA THR A 215 0.24 9.39 12.67
C THR A 215 -1.25 9.60 12.43
N ASP A 216 -1.63 10.86 12.20
CA ASP A 216 -2.99 11.19 11.80
C ASP A 216 -3.18 10.94 10.30
N ALA A 217 -4.16 10.12 9.97
CA ALA A 217 -4.49 9.77 8.60
C ALA A 217 -5.10 10.97 7.87
N GLN A 218 -4.26 11.75 7.17
CA GLN A 218 -4.69 12.93 6.41
C GLN A 218 -4.69 12.67 4.90
N ALA A 219 -3.80 11.80 4.42
CA ALA A 219 -3.74 11.38 3.04
C ALA A 219 -3.38 9.91 2.93
N ALA A 220 -3.85 9.24 1.88
CA ALA A 220 -3.39 7.92 1.52
C ALA A 220 -3.34 7.71 0.01
N ILE A 221 -2.45 6.82 -0.41
CA ILE A 221 -2.40 6.28 -1.75
C ILE A 221 -2.70 4.79 -1.66
N VAL A 222 -3.81 4.37 -2.25
CA VAL A 222 -4.16 2.96 -2.44
C VAL A 222 -3.61 2.53 -3.78
N ASN A 223 -2.55 1.74 -3.77
CA ASN A 223 -1.90 1.24 -4.97
C ASN A 223 -2.42 -0.14 -5.37
N PHE A 224 -2.64 -0.35 -6.67
CA PHE A 224 -3.10 -1.58 -7.28
C PHE A 224 -1.97 -2.18 -8.12
N TYR A 225 -1.51 -3.36 -7.73
CA TYR A 225 -0.44 -4.06 -8.43
C TYR A 225 -0.90 -5.40 -9.00
N THR A 226 -0.35 -5.76 -10.14
CA THR A 226 -0.33 -7.10 -10.72
C THR A 226 1.09 -7.69 -10.65
N PRO A 227 1.28 -9.01 -10.87
CA PRO A 227 2.62 -9.62 -10.88
C PRO A 227 3.63 -8.97 -11.83
N SER A 228 3.16 -8.29 -12.88
CA SER A 228 4.02 -7.57 -13.83
C SER A 228 4.40 -6.15 -13.40
N ASP A 229 3.78 -5.64 -12.34
CA ASP A 229 4.02 -4.28 -11.86
C ASP A 229 5.17 -4.24 -10.87
N THR A 230 5.84 -3.09 -10.86
CA THR A 230 6.99 -2.80 -9.99
C THR A 230 6.90 -1.36 -9.53
N MET A 231 7.42 -1.07 -8.33
CA MET A 231 7.64 0.29 -7.87
C MET A 231 9.15 0.52 -7.74
N MET A 232 9.68 1.48 -8.50
CA MET A 232 11.10 1.83 -8.46
C MET A 232 11.50 2.32 -7.06
N MET A 233 12.79 2.24 -6.75
CA MET A 233 13.33 2.86 -5.54
C MET A 233 13.04 4.37 -5.54
N HIS A 234 12.42 4.85 -4.47
CA HIS A 234 12.07 6.24 -4.23
C HIS A 234 12.08 6.55 -2.72
N ARG A 235 11.82 7.80 -2.38
CA ARG A 235 11.55 8.25 -1.00
C ARG A 235 10.24 9.03 -1.00
N ASP A 236 9.50 8.91 0.09
CA ASP A 236 8.32 9.73 0.36
C ASP A 236 8.80 10.93 1.19
N VAL A 237 8.95 12.11 0.59
CA VAL A 237 9.49 13.31 1.28
C VAL A 237 8.69 14.58 0.95
N SER A 238 7.45 14.40 0.50
CA SER A 238 6.59 15.51 0.05
C SER A 238 5.74 16.11 1.17
N GLU A 239 5.71 15.47 2.34
CA GLU A 239 4.97 15.90 3.52
C GLU A 239 5.75 16.96 4.32
N LYS A 240 5.05 17.83 5.04
CA LYS A 240 5.63 18.89 5.87
C LYS A 240 5.88 18.49 7.33
N THR A 241 5.72 17.21 7.65
CA THR A 241 5.91 16.65 8.98
C THR A 241 6.73 15.36 8.89
N ASP A 242 7.36 14.97 10.01
CA ASP A 242 8.18 13.78 10.15
C ASP A 242 7.42 12.57 10.69
N LYS A 243 6.10 12.67 10.85
CA LYS A 243 5.26 11.54 11.27
C LYS A 243 5.43 10.33 10.35
N GLY A 244 5.25 9.15 10.93
CA GLY A 244 5.55 7.90 10.25
C GLY A 244 4.64 7.61 9.05
N LEU A 245 5.10 6.71 8.18
CA LEU A 245 4.32 6.20 7.05
C LEU A 245 3.78 4.81 7.40
N VAL A 246 2.47 4.67 7.37
CA VAL A 246 1.79 3.39 7.58
C VAL A 246 1.54 2.73 6.23
N SER A 247 1.91 1.47 6.08
CA SER A 247 1.69 0.73 4.84
C SER A 247 1.12 -0.66 5.12
N LEU A 248 -0.11 -0.90 4.67
CA LEU A 248 -0.82 -2.18 4.81
C LEU A 248 -0.79 -2.96 3.50
N SER A 249 -0.67 -4.29 3.59
CA SER A 249 -0.57 -5.19 2.43
C SER A 249 -1.74 -6.17 2.37
N ILE A 250 -2.44 -6.24 1.23
CA ILE A 250 -3.59 -7.13 1.02
C ILE A 250 -3.46 -7.81 -0.36
N GLY A 251 -3.73 -9.11 -0.46
CA GLY A 251 -3.66 -9.90 -1.69
C GLY A 251 -2.32 -10.62 -1.86
N CYS A 252 -1.82 -10.69 -3.11
CA CYS A 252 -0.55 -11.36 -3.42
C CYS A 252 0.63 -10.82 -2.61
N ASP A 253 1.53 -11.72 -2.23
CA ASP A 253 2.81 -11.38 -1.63
C ASP A 253 3.62 -10.45 -2.54
N ALA A 254 4.40 -9.56 -1.93
CA ALA A 254 5.40 -8.77 -2.63
C ALA A 254 6.77 -8.89 -1.98
N VAL A 255 7.78 -8.70 -2.81
CA VAL A 255 9.13 -8.41 -2.36
C VAL A 255 9.26 -6.88 -2.31
N PHE A 256 9.63 -6.37 -1.14
CA PHE A 256 9.82 -4.95 -0.85
C PHE A 256 11.26 -4.70 -0.45
N MET A 257 11.96 -3.86 -1.20
CA MET A 257 13.34 -3.50 -0.91
C MET A 257 13.36 -2.17 -0.17
N ILE A 258 14.11 -2.08 0.92
CA ILE A 258 14.33 -0.85 1.68
C ILE A 258 15.80 -0.74 2.11
N ALA A 259 16.39 0.43 1.92
CA ALA A 259 17.81 0.70 2.17
C ALA A 259 17.97 2.00 2.96
N PRO A 260 18.95 2.06 3.90
CA PRO A 260 19.30 3.29 4.60
C PRO A 260 19.65 4.45 3.64
N ASN A 261 19.56 5.69 4.13
CA ASN A 261 19.87 6.87 3.32
C ASN A 261 21.35 7.00 2.98
N ASP A 262 22.21 6.54 3.89
CA ASP A 262 23.67 6.49 3.75
C ASP A 262 24.15 5.25 2.98
N TYR A 263 23.26 4.57 2.23
CA TYR A 263 23.59 3.41 1.40
C TYR A 263 24.83 3.65 0.52
N SER A 264 24.94 4.85 -0.08
CA SER A 264 26.06 5.21 -0.96
C SER A 264 27.38 5.47 -0.24
N ASP A 265 27.33 5.72 1.07
CA ASP A 265 28.52 6.02 1.88
C ASP A 265 29.11 4.72 2.46
N LEU A 266 28.41 3.60 2.31
CA LEU A 266 28.88 2.29 2.70
C LEU A 266 30.00 1.85 1.74
N PRO A 267 31.17 1.40 2.26
CA PRO A 267 32.21 0.81 1.42
C PRO A 267 31.66 -0.39 0.63
N ASP A 268 32.16 -0.60 -0.60
CA ASP A 268 31.79 -1.73 -1.45
C ASP A 268 31.79 -3.05 -0.65
N GLY A 269 30.61 -3.67 -0.52
CA GLY A 269 30.44 -4.95 0.18
C GLY A 269 30.36 -4.87 1.72
N GLN A 270 30.16 -3.68 2.31
CA GLN A 270 29.89 -3.52 3.73
C GLN A 270 28.49 -2.93 4.00
N GLY A 271 27.83 -3.42 5.03
CA GLY A 271 26.49 -3.03 5.45
C GLY A 271 26.48 -2.47 6.86
N ALA A 272 25.53 -1.58 7.16
CA ALA A 272 25.45 -0.89 8.45
C ALA A 272 24.95 -1.75 9.63
N GLY A 273 24.59 -3.03 9.40
CA GLY A 273 23.89 -3.85 10.38
C GLY A 273 24.45 -5.27 10.59
N PRO A 274 23.82 -6.06 11.48
CA PRO A 274 24.10 -7.48 11.66
C PRO A 274 24.10 -8.20 10.29
N GLY A 275 25.05 -9.11 10.09
CA GLY A 275 25.20 -9.80 8.81
C GLY A 275 25.85 -8.96 7.69
N ASN A 276 26.29 -7.72 7.98
CA ASN A 276 26.94 -6.82 7.00
C ASN A 276 26.05 -6.56 5.77
N LYS A 277 24.72 -6.59 5.96
CA LYS A 277 23.71 -6.34 4.93
C LYS A 277 23.56 -4.83 4.68
N PRO A 278 23.54 -4.34 3.43
CA PRO A 278 23.39 -2.92 3.12
C PRO A 278 21.92 -2.50 2.86
N TYR A 279 20.98 -3.45 2.77
CA TYR A 279 19.54 -3.23 2.65
C TYR A 279 18.76 -4.41 3.23
N LEU A 280 17.43 -4.28 3.28
CA LEU A 280 16.51 -5.39 3.51
C LEU A 280 15.67 -5.66 2.26
N LEU A 281 15.39 -6.94 2.00
CA LEU A 281 14.52 -7.41 0.94
C LEU A 281 13.34 -8.18 1.55
N LEU A 282 12.40 -7.43 2.13
CA LEU A 282 11.29 -7.96 2.90
C LEU A 282 10.27 -8.72 2.02
N ARG A 283 9.83 -9.90 2.46
CA ARG A 283 8.60 -10.51 1.95
C ARG A 283 7.39 -10.01 2.73
N LEU A 284 6.57 -9.18 2.07
CA LEU A 284 5.31 -8.69 2.61
C LEU A 284 4.14 -9.55 2.12
N ARG A 285 3.39 -10.12 3.05
CA ARG A 285 2.22 -10.97 2.77
C ARG A 285 0.91 -10.24 3.01
N SER A 286 -0.20 -10.85 2.58
CA SER A 286 -1.54 -10.36 2.92
C SER A 286 -1.73 -10.27 4.44
N GLY A 287 -2.16 -9.12 4.91
CA GLY A 287 -2.33 -8.79 6.33
C GLY A 287 -1.10 -8.18 7.00
N ASP A 288 0.05 -8.09 6.33
CA ASP A 288 1.26 -7.47 6.88
C ASP A 288 1.15 -5.95 6.87
N ALA A 289 1.69 -5.32 7.91
CA ALA A 289 1.91 -3.89 7.96
C ALA A 289 3.39 -3.57 8.15
N ILE A 290 3.83 -2.46 7.56
CA ILE A 290 5.08 -1.80 7.94
C ILE A 290 4.77 -0.38 8.39
N TYR A 291 5.49 0.10 9.40
CA TYR A 291 5.40 1.47 9.88
C TYR A 291 6.81 2.07 9.85
N MET A 292 7.02 3.04 8.96
CA MET A 292 8.32 3.66 8.72
C MET A 292 8.40 4.98 9.46
N THR A 293 9.16 5.00 10.56
CA THR A 293 9.37 6.18 11.42
C THR A 293 10.84 6.57 11.45
N LYS A 294 11.16 7.73 12.03
CA LYS A 294 12.54 8.19 12.27
C LYS A 294 13.41 8.08 11.02
N GLU A 295 14.54 7.36 11.07
CA GLU A 295 15.46 7.21 9.95
C GLU A 295 14.81 6.46 8.77
N SER A 296 14.04 5.41 9.05
CA SER A 296 13.33 4.65 8.00
C SER A 296 12.24 5.45 7.27
N ARG A 297 11.72 6.53 7.87
CA ARG A 297 10.72 7.44 7.27
C ARG A 297 11.19 8.01 5.94
N TYR A 298 12.51 8.17 5.81
CA TYR A 298 13.16 8.78 4.67
C TYR A 298 13.95 7.77 3.83
N ALA A 299 13.98 6.50 4.23
CA ALA A 299 14.77 5.47 3.57
C ALA A 299 14.35 5.26 2.12
N TRP A 300 15.32 4.91 1.27
CA TRP A 300 15.05 4.49 -0.10
C TRP A 300 14.28 3.19 -0.09
N HIS A 301 13.16 3.12 -0.82
CA HIS A 301 12.38 1.90 -0.88
C HIS A 301 11.61 1.71 -2.19
N GLY A 302 11.23 0.47 -2.47
CA GLY A 302 10.49 0.11 -3.67
C GLY A 302 10.00 -1.34 -3.66
N VAL A 303 9.25 -1.71 -4.70
CA VAL A 303 8.68 -3.05 -4.88
C VAL A 303 9.28 -3.66 -6.15
N PRO A 304 10.37 -4.43 -6.05
CA PRO A 304 10.94 -5.12 -7.20
C PRO A 304 9.99 -6.12 -7.85
N LYS A 305 9.10 -6.76 -7.08
CA LYS A 305 8.23 -7.81 -7.60
C LYS A 305 6.98 -8.05 -6.75
N VAL A 306 5.84 -8.25 -7.42
CA VAL A 306 4.68 -8.93 -6.84
C VAL A 306 4.70 -10.41 -7.25
N LEU A 307 4.64 -11.31 -6.28
CA LEU A 307 4.73 -12.74 -6.52
C LEU A 307 3.38 -13.26 -7.05
N LYS A 308 3.42 -13.96 -8.19
CA LYS A 308 2.24 -14.63 -8.75
C LYS A 308 1.82 -15.82 -7.89
N ASP A 309 0.54 -16.17 -7.92
CA ASP A 309 0.01 -17.38 -7.28
C ASP A 309 0.32 -17.44 -5.77
N THR A 310 0.15 -16.30 -5.08
CA THR A 310 0.31 -16.15 -3.62
C THR A 310 -0.85 -15.44 -2.95
N CYS A 311 -1.87 -14.98 -3.70
CA CYS A 311 -3.08 -14.41 -3.09
C CYS A 311 -3.76 -15.46 -2.20
N PRO A 312 -4.11 -15.12 -0.94
CA PRO A 312 -4.79 -16.07 -0.04
C PRO A 312 -6.15 -16.52 -0.58
N ASP A 313 -6.49 -17.79 -0.34
CA ASP A 313 -7.75 -18.39 -0.84
C ASP A 313 -8.99 -17.62 -0.39
N PHE A 314 -9.00 -17.08 0.84
CA PHE A 314 -10.14 -16.31 1.36
C PHE A 314 -10.38 -14.98 0.64
N LEU A 315 -9.38 -14.46 -0.10
CA LEU A 315 -9.49 -13.27 -0.95
C LEU A 315 -9.55 -13.58 -2.44
N ALA A 316 -9.12 -14.78 -2.88
CA ALA A 316 -8.90 -15.06 -4.29
C ALA A 316 -10.12 -14.73 -5.17
N ASP A 317 -11.32 -15.04 -4.67
CA ASP A 317 -12.57 -14.82 -5.39
C ASP A 317 -13.19 -13.43 -5.20
N TRP A 318 -12.67 -12.59 -4.28
CA TRP A 318 -13.14 -11.22 -4.09
C TRP A 318 -13.00 -10.43 -5.42
N PRO A 319 -14.00 -9.61 -5.81
CA PRO A 319 -15.16 -9.17 -5.01
C PRO A 319 -16.42 -10.04 -5.13
N ALA A 320 -16.34 -11.23 -5.72
CA ALA A 320 -17.49 -12.12 -5.82
C ALA A 320 -17.86 -12.73 -4.45
N GLU A 321 -18.75 -12.08 -3.70
CA GLU A 321 -19.22 -12.50 -2.38
C GLU A 321 -20.75 -12.58 -2.31
N GLY A 322 -21.28 -13.73 -1.86
CA GLY A 322 -22.73 -14.00 -1.93
C GLY A 322 -23.21 -13.93 -3.37
N ASP A 323 -24.21 -13.08 -3.64
CA ASP A 323 -24.71 -12.79 -4.99
C ASP A 323 -24.07 -11.54 -5.63
N ARG A 324 -23.18 -10.83 -4.90
CA ARG A 324 -22.54 -9.60 -5.38
C ARG A 324 -21.41 -9.92 -6.35
N PHE A 325 -21.30 -9.13 -7.42
CA PHE A 325 -20.14 -9.05 -8.31
C PHE A 325 -19.62 -10.38 -8.88
N GLN A 326 -20.50 -11.36 -9.09
CA GLN A 326 -20.12 -12.72 -9.47
C GLN A 326 -19.28 -12.82 -10.75
N GLU A 327 -19.51 -11.91 -11.70
CA GLU A 327 -18.77 -11.84 -12.98
C GLU A 327 -17.30 -11.41 -12.80
N TRP A 328 -16.96 -10.84 -11.66
CA TRP A 328 -15.60 -10.44 -11.29
C TRP A 328 -14.89 -11.45 -10.39
N ARG A 329 -15.45 -12.66 -10.23
CA ARG A 329 -14.83 -13.73 -9.47
C ARG A 329 -13.38 -13.94 -9.92
N GLY A 330 -12.47 -14.01 -8.95
CA GLY A 330 -11.05 -14.21 -9.23
C GLY A 330 -10.27 -12.92 -9.50
N TRP A 331 -10.90 -11.74 -9.41
CA TRP A 331 -10.21 -10.47 -9.66
C TRP A 331 -9.00 -10.27 -8.74
N MET A 332 -9.15 -10.57 -7.43
CA MET A 332 -8.05 -10.46 -6.46
C MET A 332 -6.97 -11.53 -6.61
N LYS A 333 -7.24 -12.65 -7.29
CA LYS A 333 -6.29 -13.79 -7.40
C LYS A 333 -4.89 -13.39 -7.90
N ASN A 334 -4.82 -12.36 -8.74
CA ASN A 334 -3.58 -11.83 -9.31
C ASN A 334 -3.38 -10.34 -8.98
N LYS A 335 -3.84 -9.91 -7.80
CA LYS A 335 -3.74 -8.53 -7.35
C LYS A 335 -3.08 -8.44 -5.99
N ARG A 336 -2.33 -7.36 -5.83
CA ARG A 336 -1.88 -6.86 -4.55
C ARG A 336 -2.38 -5.44 -4.39
N ILE A 337 -3.01 -5.16 -3.27
CA ILE A 337 -3.46 -3.84 -2.86
C ILE A 337 -2.58 -3.35 -1.71
N ASN A 338 -2.11 -2.11 -1.81
CA ASN A 338 -1.34 -1.47 -0.75
C ASN A 338 -2.01 -0.17 -0.34
N LEU A 339 -2.35 -0.04 0.94
CA LEU A 339 -2.78 1.23 1.52
C LEU A 339 -1.55 1.89 2.17
N ASN A 340 -1.07 3.00 1.60
CA ASN A 340 0.02 3.81 2.15
C ASN A 340 -0.59 5.11 2.71
N VAL A 341 -0.52 5.31 4.02
CA VAL A 341 -1.15 6.41 4.75
C VAL A 341 -0.07 7.32 5.35
N ARG A 342 -0.36 8.62 5.33
CA ARG A 342 0.54 9.65 5.79
C ARG A 342 -0.18 10.86 6.39
N GLN A 343 0.51 11.49 7.32
CA GLN A 343 0.18 12.82 7.80
C GLN A 343 0.93 13.84 6.95
N MET A 344 0.23 14.83 6.38
CA MET A 344 0.84 15.82 5.49
C MET A 344 1.37 17.02 6.27
N GLN A 345 0.74 17.36 7.40
CA GLN A 345 1.02 18.54 8.21
C GLN A 345 0.63 18.28 9.68
N GLU A 346 1.20 19.05 10.61
CA GLU A 346 0.84 19.00 12.05
C GLU A 346 -0.64 19.24 12.33
#